data_AF-A0A2X4W0R1-F1
#
_entry.id   AF-A0A2X4W0R1-F1
#
_cell.length_a   1.000
_cell.length_b   1.000
_cell.length_c   1.000
_cell.angle_alpha   90.00
_cell.angle_beta   90.00
_cell.angle_gamma   90.00
#
_symmetry.space_group_name_H-M   'P 1'
#
loop_
_entity.id
_entity.type
_entity.pdbx_description
1 polymer ?
#
loop_
_entity_poly.entity_id
_entity_poly.type
_entity_poly.pdbx_seq_one_letter_code
_entity_poly.pdbx_strand_id
1 'polypeptide(L)' 'MKESVNNNDMFTVAGTNIDAVKRQNERSGMSYNEVKELLAKTTGGHGTSIYSDTNIEEVRKKIKHL' A
#
# COMPACT_ATOMS: atom_id res chain seq x y z
N MET A 1 -8.53 18.47 40.75
CA MET A 1 -7.91 17.43 39.89
C MET A 1 -6.81 18.09 39.10
N LYS A 2 -5.53 17.79 39.35
CA LYS A 2 -4.46 18.16 38.41
C LYS A 2 -4.36 16.99 37.44
N GLU A 3 -4.79 17.18 36.20
CA GLU A 3 -4.44 16.25 35.13
C GLU A 3 -2.92 16.29 34.96
N SER A 4 -2.26 15.16 35.17
CA SER A 4 -0.87 15.00 34.76
C SER A 4 -0.86 14.96 33.24
N VAL A 5 -0.68 16.12 32.62
CA VAL A 5 -0.42 16.21 31.18
C VAL A 5 0.93 15.54 30.97
N ASN A 6 0.90 14.30 30.47
CA ASN A 6 2.10 13.63 29.98
C ASN A 6 2.53 14.41 28.73
N ASN A 7 3.40 15.40 28.92
CA ASN A 7 3.89 16.32 27.90
C ASN A 7 4.82 15.61 26.90
N ASN A 8 4.30 14.65 26.14
CA ASN A 8 5.06 13.93 25.12
C ASN A 8 4.26 13.72 23.83
N ASP A 9 3.11 14.36 23.68
CA ASP A 9 2.41 14.42 22.40
C ASP A 9 3.29 15.18 21.41
N MET A 10 3.85 14.45 20.43
CA MET A 10 4.66 15.05 19.39
C MET A 10 3.76 15.67 18.32
N PHE A 11 3.95 16.97 18.06
CA PHE A 11 3.23 17.69 17.02
C PHE A 11 4.18 18.10 15.89
N THR A 12 3.67 18.11 14.64
CA THR A 12 4.38 18.72 13.51
C THR A 12 4.30 20.26 13.59
N VAL A 13 5.10 20.96 12.78
CA VAL A 13 5.05 22.44 12.67
C VAL A 13 3.67 22.94 12.24
N ALA A 14 2.92 22.12 11.50
CA ALA A 14 1.54 22.41 11.10
C ALA A 14 0.50 22.09 12.20
N GLY A 15 0.91 21.66 13.39
CA GLY A 15 0.03 21.33 14.51
C GLY A 15 -0.58 19.93 14.45
N THR A 16 -0.07 19.03 13.62
CA THR A 16 -0.59 17.66 13.52
C THR A 16 -0.08 16.78 14.67
N ASN A 17 -0.99 16.16 15.44
CA ASN A 17 -0.63 15.20 16.48
C ASN A 17 -0.14 13.88 15.86
N ILE A 18 1.14 13.55 16.06
CA ILE A 18 1.79 12.38 15.45
C ILE A 18 1.22 11.06 16.00
N ASP A 19 0.94 10.99 17.30
CA ASP A 19 0.45 9.75 17.92
C ASP A 19 -0.99 9.43 17.53
N ALA A 20 -1.81 10.46 17.29
CA ALA A 20 -3.14 10.30 16.72
C ALA A 20 -3.07 9.74 15.29
N VAL A 21 -2.17 10.25 14.46
CA VAL A 21 -1.97 9.78 13.08
C VAL A 21 -1.48 8.33 13.06
N LYS A 22 -0.53 7.96 13.92
CA LYS A 22 -0.07 6.56 14.03
C LYS A 22 -1.21 5.60 14.37
N ARG A 23 -2.01 5.93 15.40
CA ARG A 23 -3.19 5.12 15.78
C ARG A 23 -4.20 5.00 14.64
N GLN A 24 -4.38 6.05 13.85
CA GLN A 24 -5.28 6.02 12.70
C GLN A 24 -4.72 5.14 11.57
N ASN A 25 -3.42 5.21 11.29
CA ASN A 25 -2.75 4.37 10.30
C ASN A 25 -2.77 2.89 10.68
N GLU A 26 -2.64 2.55 11.96
CA GLU A 26 -2.81 1.17 12.45
C GLU A 26 -4.23 0.62 12.20
N ARG A 27 -5.22 1.51 12.03
CA ARG A 27 -6.63 1.17 11.81
C ARG A 27 -7.10 1.35 10.36
N SER A 28 -6.24 1.83 9.46
CA SER A 28 -6.64 2.20 8.09
C SER A 28 -6.66 1.03 7.09
N GLY A 29 -6.36 -0.19 7.54
CA GLY A 29 -6.29 -1.37 6.67
C GLY A 29 -5.05 -1.37 5.77
N MET A 30 -5.03 -2.25 4.77
CA MET A 30 -3.91 -2.37 3.83
C MET A 30 -3.79 -1.14 2.94
N SER A 31 -2.56 -0.70 2.69
CA SER A 31 -2.28 0.31 1.68
C SER A 31 -2.63 -0.20 0.29
N TYR A 32 -2.80 0.73 -0.64
CA TYR A 32 -3.06 0.41 -2.05
C TYR A 32 -2.06 -0.59 -2.65
N ASN A 33 -0.77 -0.44 -2.32
CA ASN A 33 0.27 -1.33 -2.84
C ASN A 33 0.18 -2.74 -2.24
N GLU A 34 -0.12 -2.84 -0.95
CA GLU A 34 -0.35 -4.12 -0.27
C GLU A 34 -1.61 -4.82 -0.80
N VAL A 35 -2.69 -4.07 -1.03
CA VAL A 35 -3.90 -4.60 -1.67
C VAL A 35 -3.59 -5.08 -3.09
N LYS A 36 -2.86 -4.29 -3.88
CA LYS A 36 -2.46 -4.68 -5.25
C LYS A 36 -1.66 -5.99 -5.24
N GLU A 37 -0.70 -6.12 -4.33
CA GLU A 37 0.10 -7.33 -4.20
C GLU A 37 -0.74 -8.53 -3.73
N LEU A 38 -1.60 -8.34 -2.72
CA LEU A 38 -2.50 -9.38 -2.24
C LEU A 38 -3.41 -9.86 -3.37
N LEU A 39 -4.01 -8.94 -4.12
CA LEU A 39 -4.87 -9.28 -5.25
C LEU A 39 -4.09 -10.06 -6.31
N ALA A 40 -2.88 -9.62 -6.67
CA ALA A 40 -2.02 -10.34 -7.61
C ALA A 40 -1.67 -11.76 -7.14
N LYS A 41 -1.45 -11.97 -5.83
CA LYS A 41 -1.13 -13.28 -5.24
C LYS A 41 -2.32 -14.23 -5.10
N THR A 42 -3.50 -13.68 -4.81
CA THR A 42 -4.68 -14.47 -4.39
C THR A 42 -5.74 -14.61 -5.47
N THR A 43 -5.86 -13.63 -6.36
CA THR A 43 -6.95 -13.55 -7.35
C THR A 43 -6.46 -13.23 -8.76
N GLY A 44 -5.28 -12.62 -8.90
CA GLY A 44 -4.72 -12.19 -10.17
C GLY A 44 -4.13 -13.36 -10.97
N GLY A 45 -4.34 -13.36 -12.27
CA GLY A 45 -3.57 -14.20 -13.21
C GLY A 45 -3.93 -15.68 -13.28
N HIS A 46 -4.72 -16.23 -12.36
CA HIS A 46 -5.17 -17.62 -12.43
C HIS A 46 -6.26 -17.79 -13.50
N GLY A 47 -5.90 -18.42 -14.62
CA GLY A 47 -6.84 -18.69 -15.72
C GLY A 47 -7.21 -17.47 -16.58
N THR A 48 -6.62 -16.29 -16.34
CA THR A 48 -6.86 -15.10 -17.17
C THR A 48 -5.97 -15.02 -18.40
N SER A 49 -5.11 -16.02 -18.63
CA SER A 49 -4.31 -16.14 -19.86
C SER A 49 -5.20 -16.18 -21.10
N ILE A 50 -6.42 -16.72 -21.00
CA ILE A 50 -7.39 -16.77 -22.09
C ILE A 50 -8.04 -15.41 -22.39
N TYR A 51 -7.99 -14.46 -21.45
CA TYR A 51 -8.55 -13.12 -21.60
C TYR A 51 -7.48 -12.07 -21.89
N SER A 52 -6.20 -12.45 -21.92
CA SER A 52 -5.09 -11.56 -22.25
C SER A 52 -4.71 -11.74 -23.70
N ASP A 53 -5.01 -10.76 -24.56
CA ASP A 53 -4.55 -10.69 -25.95
C ASP A 53 -3.02 -10.42 -26.06
N THR A 54 -2.32 -10.38 -24.93
CA THR A 54 -0.89 -10.13 -24.85
C THR A 54 -0.09 -11.33 -25.37
N ASN A 55 0.57 -11.16 -26.53
CA ASN A 55 1.53 -12.12 -27.03
C ASN A 55 2.85 -12.07 -26.20
N ILE A 56 3.03 -13.06 -25.34
CA ILE A 56 4.20 -13.17 -24.44
C ILE A 56 5.54 -13.20 -25.21
N GLU A 57 5.58 -13.76 -26.42
CA GLU A 57 6.81 -13.84 -27.21
C GLU A 57 7.25 -12.47 -27.76
N GLU A 58 6.29 -11.62 -28.15
CA GLU A 58 6.60 -10.25 -28.56
C GLU A 58 7.08 -9.41 -27.38
N VAL A 59 6.45 -9.56 -26.22
CA VAL A 59 6.86 -8.85 -24.99
C VAL A 59 8.28 -9.25 -24.58
N ARG A 60 8.59 -10.55 -24.61
CA ARG A 60 9.95 -11.06 -24.32
C ARG A 60 10.99 -10.52 -25.29
N LYS A 61 10.67 -10.45 -26.58
CA LYS A 61 11.58 -9.91 -27.60
C LYS A 61 11.84 -8.42 -27.38
N LYS A 62 10.81 -7.65 -27.03
CA LYS A 62 10.93 -6.21 -26.74
C LYS A 62 11.78 -5.93 -25.51
N ILE A 63 11.64 -6.73 -24.44
CA ILE A 63 12.42 -6.56 -23.20
C ILE A 63 13.89 -6.97 -23.38
N LYS A 64 14.18 -8.03 -24.15
CA LYS A 64 15.55 -8.49 -24.43
C LYS A 64 16.34 -7.59 -25.39
N HIS A 65 15.68 -6.64 -26.05
CA HIS A 65 16.31 -5.69 -26.98
C HIS A 65 16.38 -4.26 -26.41
N LEU A 66 16.10 -4.09 -25.11
CA LEU A 66 16.43 -2.91 -24.33
C LEU A 66 17.78 -3.12 -23.63
#